data_AF-A0A645HLE5-F1
#
_entry.id   AF-A0A645HLE5-F1
#
_cell.length_a   1.000
_cell.length_b   1.000
_cell.length_c   1.000
_cell.angle_alpha   90.00
_cell.angle_beta   90.00
_cell.angle_gamma   90.00
#
_symmetry.space_group_name_H-M   'P 1'
#
loop_
_entity.id
_entity.type
_entity.pdbx_description
1 polymer ?
#
loop_
_entity_poly.entity_id
_entity_poly.type
_entity_poly.pdbx_seq_one_letter_code
_entity_poly.pdbx_strand_id
1 'polypeptide(L)'
;MYPQAKKIKLVMDNYKTHDASAFYEEFIPEEAKRLWDRFEFVFTPKHGSWLNMAEIELHVLNGQCLNRHIETIEKVTTEAEAWQNHRNNKNAKINWQFTNQDARIKLKRLYPSILS
;
A
#
# COMPACT_ATOMS: atom_id res chain seq x y z
N MET A 1 -14.51 2.63 6.42
CA MET A 1 -14.04 3.03 5.08
C MET A 1 -14.57 4.43 4.76
N TYR A 2 -13.78 5.34 4.19
CA TYR A 2 -14.09 6.78 4.03
C TYR A 2 -15.29 7.06 3.11
N PRO A 3 -16.54 7.14 3.61
CA PRO A 3 -17.73 7.11 2.76
C PRO A 3 -18.00 8.46 2.10
N GLN A 4 -17.65 9.55 2.79
CA GLN A 4 -17.84 10.93 2.35
C GLN A 4 -16.69 11.45 1.47
N ALA A 5 -15.63 10.66 1.27
CA ALA A 5 -14.51 11.06 0.44
C ALA A 5 -14.91 11.02 -1.04
N LYS A 6 -14.88 12.19 -1.70
CA LYS A 6 -15.12 12.34 -3.14
C LYS A 6 -14.08 11.60 -3.98
N LYS A 7 -12.81 11.65 -3.54
CA LYS A 7 -11.66 10.96 -4.14
C LYS A 7 -10.84 10.32 -3.03
N ILE A 8 -10.28 9.14 -3.31
CA ILE A 8 -9.38 8.41 -2.42
C ILE A 8 -8.06 8.19 -3.17
N LYS A 9 -6.96 8.74 -2.64
CA LYS A 9 -5.62 8.44 -3.15
C LYS A 9 -5.20 7.07 -2.64
N LEU A 10 -5.02 6.14 -3.56
CA LEU A 10 -4.60 4.78 -3.27
C LEU A 10 -3.14 4.64 -3.67
N VAL A 11 -2.27 4.48 -2.68
CA VAL A 11 -0.84 4.26 -2.89
C VAL A 11 -0.57 2.76 -2.96
N MET A 12 0.04 2.30 -4.05
CA MET A 12 0.34 0.88 -4.30
C MET A 12 1.67 0.72 -5.03
N ASP A 13 2.24 -0.48 -5.03
CA ASP A 13 3.41 -0.80 -5.84
C ASP A 13 3.05 -0.95 -7.33
N ASN A 14 4.08 -0.87 -8.18
CA ASN A 14 3.96 -0.85 -9.64
C ASN A 14 3.91 -2.27 -10.24
N TYR A 15 3.08 -3.14 -9.66
CA TYR A 15 2.87 -4.49 -10.15
C TYR A 15 1.94 -4.48 -11.39
N LYS A 16 2.09 -5.44 -12.30
CA LYS A 16 1.41 -5.39 -13.60
C LYS A 16 -0.12 -5.43 -13.50
N THR A 17 -0.67 -6.07 -12.47
CA THR A 17 -2.12 -6.16 -12.26
C THR A 17 -2.68 -4.98 -11.46
N HIS A 18 -1.82 -4.03 -11.07
CA HIS A 18 -2.21 -2.83 -10.34
C HIS A 18 -2.57 -1.73 -11.32
N ASP A 19 -3.66 -1.94 -12.06
CA ASP A 19 -4.20 -0.97 -13.01
C ASP A 19 -5.71 -0.85 -12.89
N ALA A 20 -6.27 0.12 -13.61
CA ALA A 20 -7.71 0.39 -13.58
C ALA A 20 -8.52 -0.71 -14.28
N SER A 21 -7.92 -1.46 -15.22
CA SER A 21 -8.58 -2.55 -15.95
C SER A 21 -9.00 -3.67 -15.00
N ALA A 22 -8.24 -3.91 -13.93
CA ALA A 22 -8.60 -4.90 -12.91
C ALA A 22 -10.01 -4.68 -12.33
N PHE A 23 -10.50 -3.44 -12.25
CA PHE A 23 -11.89 -3.19 -11.84
C PHE A 23 -12.92 -3.68 -12.86
N TYR A 24 -12.63 -3.58 -14.16
CA TYR A 24 -13.50 -4.05 -15.23
C TYR A 24 -13.43 -5.57 -15.45
N GLU A 25 -12.36 -6.21 -14.96
CA GLU A 25 -12.25 -7.67 -14.94
C GLU A 25 -13.12 -8.28 -13.84
N GLU A 26 -13.27 -7.60 -12.69
CA GLU A 26 -14.00 -8.11 -11.53
C GLU A 26 -15.45 -7.62 -11.43
N PHE A 27 -15.73 -6.37 -11.81
CA PHE A 27 -17.03 -5.73 -11.61
C PHE A 27 -17.75 -5.43 -12.92
N ILE A 28 -19.09 -5.34 -12.85
CA ILE A 28 -19.88 -4.82 -13.97
C ILE A 28 -19.43 -3.39 -14.34
N PRO A 29 -19.54 -2.98 -15.62
CA PRO A 29 -18.95 -1.72 -16.09
C PRO A 29 -19.36 -0.48 -15.29
N GLU A 30 -20.61 -0.39 -14.85
CA GLU A 30 -21.11 0.74 -14.07
C GLU A 30 -20.41 0.86 -12.71
N GLU A 31 -20.21 -0.28 -12.04
CA GLU A 31 -19.55 -0.35 -10.74
C GLU A 31 -18.04 -0.14 -10.87
N ALA A 32 -17.41 -0.74 -11.88
CA ALA A 32 -16.00 -0.53 -12.21
C ALA A 32 -15.70 0.95 -12.46
N LYS A 33 -16.54 1.63 -13.27
CA LYS A 33 -16.41 3.06 -13.54
C LYS A 33 -16.58 3.91 -12.28
N ARG A 34 -17.56 3.57 -11.44
CA ARG A 34 -17.80 4.25 -10.15
C ARG A 34 -16.57 4.16 -9.24
N LEU A 35 -15.93 2.99 -9.16
CA LEU A 35 -14.70 2.79 -8.40
C LEU A 35 -13.53 3.56 -9.01
N TRP A 36 -13.34 3.47 -10.33
CA TRP A 36 -12.29 4.20 -11.05
C TRP A 36 -12.39 5.71 -10.85
N ASP A 37 -13.60 6.28 -10.88
CA ASP A 37 -13.80 7.70 -10.65
C ASP A 37 -13.49 8.11 -9.21
N ARG A 38 -13.68 7.20 -8.26
CA ARG A 38 -13.45 7.47 -6.84
C ARG A 38 -11.99 7.32 -6.43
N PHE A 39 -11.20 6.49 -7.12
CA PHE A 39 -9.79 6.31 -6.79
C PHE A 39 -8.86 7.17 -7.65
N GLU A 40 -7.72 7.54 -7.07
CA GLU A 40 -6.57 8.10 -7.76
C GLU A 40 -5.38 7.21 -7.40
N PHE A 41 -4.84 6.48 -8.38
CA PHE A 41 -3.74 5.56 -8.15
C PHE A 41 -2.42 6.32 -8.14
N VAL A 42 -1.63 6.12 -7.09
CA VAL A 42 -0.29 6.67 -6.93
C VAL A 42 0.66 5.50 -6.76
N PHE A 43 1.51 5.26 -7.75
CA PHE A 43 2.45 4.15 -7.71
C PHE A 43 3.74 4.51 -6.99
N THR A 44 4.23 3.62 -6.13
CA THR A 44 5.59 3.75 -5.60
C THR A 44 6.61 3.55 -6.72
N PRO A 45 7.79 4.19 -6.64
CA PRO A 45 8.87 3.95 -7.60
C PRO A 45 9.24 2.47 -7.71
N LYS A 46 9.67 2.05 -8.90
CA LYS A 46 10.28 0.72 -9.08
C LYS A 46 11.46 0.59 -8.12
N HIS A 47 11.57 -0.56 -7.45
CA HIS A 47 12.55 -0.82 -6.38
C HIS A 47 12.44 0.12 -5.15
N GLY A 48 11.28 0.77 -4.98
CA GLY A 48 10.96 1.66 -3.86
C GLY A 48 10.07 1.01 -2.80
N SER A 49 10.19 -0.30 -2.57
CA SER A 49 9.40 -1.06 -1.58
C SER A 49 9.41 -0.46 -0.18
N TRP A 50 10.53 0.17 0.21
CA TRP A 50 10.67 0.85 1.50
C TRP A 50 9.77 2.10 1.65
N LEU A 51 9.12 2.58 0.58
CA LEU A 51 8.07 3.60 0.61
C LEU A 51 6.66 2.99 0.58
N ASN A 52 6.53 1.68 0.41
CA ASN A 52 5.24 0.99 0.36
C ASN A 52 4.74 0.71 1.78
N MET A 53 3.64 1.36 2.15
CA MET A 53 3.02 1.22 3.47
C MET A 53 2.60 -0.22 3.79
N ALA A 54 2.12 -0.98 2.80
CA ALA A 54 1.71 -2.37 3.01
C ALA A 54 2.92 -3.25 3.36
N GLU A 55 4.03 -3.10 2.65
CA GLU A 55 5.27 -3.85 2.91
C GLU A 55 5.89 -3.49 4.26
N ILE A 56 5.81 -2.21 4.67
CA ILE A 56 6.23 -1.77 6.01
C ILE A 56 5.42 -2.50 7.09
N GLU A 57 4.08 -2.51 6.99
CA GLU A 57 3.25 -3.20 7.99
C GLU A 57 3.44 -4.72 7.97
N LEU A 58 3.68 -5.33 6.81
CA LEU A 58 4.07 -6.75 6.72
C LEU A 58 5.39 -7.04 7.43
N HIS A 59 6.37 -6.13 7.33
CA HIS A 59 7.61 -6.25 8.09
C HIS A 59 7.38 -6.15 9.61
N VAL A 60 6.49 -5.26 10.04
CA VAL A 60 6.08 -5.15 11.47
C VAL A 60 5.37 -6.43 11.93
N LEU A 61 4.42 -6.96 11.16
CA LEU A 61 3.75 -8.24 11.43
C LEU A 61 4.78 -9.37 11.58
N ASN A 62 5.72 -9.46 10.64
CA ASN A 62 6.78 -10.45 10.71
C ASN A 62 7.58 -10.31 12.00
N GLY A 63 8.09 -9.12 12.32
CA GLY A 63 8.88 -8.90 13.52
C GLY A 63 8.12 -9.15 14.84
N GLN A 64 6.82 -8.85 14.88
CA GLN A 64 6.02 -8.91 16.11
C GLN A 64 5.29 -10.25 16.33
N CYS A 65 4.96 -10.97 15.25
CA CYS A 65 4.07 -12.13 15.31
C CYS A 65 4.68 -13.36 14.64
N LEU A 66 5.17 -13.21 13.40
CA LEU A 66 5.57 -14.34 12.56
C LEU A 66 7.06 -14.69 12.61
N ASN A 67 7.86 -14.01 13.44
CA ASN A 67 9.31 -14.26 13.61
C ASN A 67 9.58 -15.51 14.48
N ARG A 68 8.86 -16.60 14.21
CA ARG A 68 8.95 -17.89 14.89
C ARG A 68 8.38 -18.99 14.00
N HIS A 69 8.76 -20.24 14.27
CA HIS A 69 8.12 -21.37 13.62
C HIS A 69 6.66 -21.51 14.06
N ILE A 70 5.77 -21.70 13.10
CA ILE A 70 4.35 -21.97 13.29
C ILE A 70 4.01 -23.16 12.40
N GLU A 71 3.57 -24.25 13.02
CA GLU A 71 3.53 -25.57 12.39
C GLU A 71 2.41 -25.75 11.34
N THR A 72 1.36 -24.92 11.38
CA THR A 72 0.24 -25.00 10.44
C THR A 72 -0.22 -23.63 9.97
N ILE A 73 -0.85 -23.60 8.79
CA ILE A 73 -1.40 -22.39 8.20
C ILE A 73 -2.58 -21.83 9.01
N GLU A 74 -3.41 -22.70 9.62
CA GLU A 74 -4.55 -22.28 10.45
C GLU A 74 -4.08 -21.48 11.66
N LYS A 75 -2.95 -21.90 12.25
CA LYS A 75 -2.32 -21.20 13.37
C LYS A 75 -1.69 -19.88 12.91
N VAL A 76 -1.05 -19.84 11.74
CA VAL A 76 -0.56 -18.57 11.14
C VAL A 76 -1.71 -17.58 10.95
N THR A 77 -2.84 -18.02 10.39
CA THR A 77 -4.03 -17.18 10.17
C THR A 77 -4.57 -16.63 11.49
N THR A 78 -4.78 -17.50 12.49
CA THR A 78 -5.31 -17.11 13.80
C THR A 78 -4.41 -16.07 14.49
N GLU A 79 -3.09 -16.26 14.43
CA GLU A 79 -2.10 -15.36 15.03
C GLU A 79 -2.03 -14.02 14.29
N ALA A 80 -2.07 -14.05 12.95
CA ALA A 80 -2.09 -12.84 12.12
C ALA A 80 -3.37 -12.02 12.35
N GLU A 81 -4.54 -12.66 12.48
CA GLU A 81 -5.80 -12.01 12.81
C GLU A 81 -5.78 -11.38 14.20
N ALA A 82 -5.28 -12.12 15.21
CA ALA A 82 -5.11 -11.59 16.56
C ALA A 82 -4.17 -10.38 16.58
N TRP A 83 -3.05 -10.45 15.85
CA TRP A 83 -2.13 -9.34 15.70
C TRP A 83 -2.78 -8.14 14.99
N GLN A 84 -3.50 -8.36 13.90
CA GLN A 84 -4.19 -7.32 13.14
C GLN A 84 -5.21 -6.58 14.02
N ASN A 85 -6.01 -7.32 14.78
CA ASN A 85 -6.98 -6.75 15.72
C ASN A 85 -6.29 -5.88 16.78
N HIS A 86 -5.19 -6.35 17.36
CA HIS A 86 -4.39 -5.55 18.29
C HIS A 86 -3.80 -4.30 17.65
N ARG A 87 -3.26 -4.42 16.44
CA ARG A 87 -2.63 -3.32 15.69
C ARG A 87 -3.64 -2.24 15.31
N ASN A 88 -4.82 -2.63 14.82
CA ASN A 88 -5.90 -1.72 14.45
C ASN A 88 -6.39 -0.89 15.63
N ASN A 89 -6.47 -1.50 16.82
CA ASN A 89 -6.91 -0.81 18.04
C ASN A 89 -5.89 0.21 18.59
N LYS A 90 -4.64 0.17 18.12
CA LYS A 90 -3.61 1.15 18.52
C LYS A 90 -3.66 2.47 17.75
N ASN A 91 -4.46 2.56 16.68
CA ASN A 91 -4.51 3.73 15.80
C ASN A 91 -3.10 4.22 15.37
N ALA A 92 -2.17 3.28 15.19
CA ALA A 92 -0.80 3.62 14.88
C ALA A 92 -0.71 4.28 13.50
N LYS A 93 0.06 5.37 13.43
CA LYS A 93 0.31 6.09 12.18
C LYS A 93 1.76 5.91 11.78
N ILE A 94 2.02 5.83 10.48
CA ILE A 94 3.38 5.91 9.98
C ILE A 94 3.87 7.34 10.18
N ASN A 95 4.95 7.47 10.94
CA ASN A 95 5.67 8.73 11.07
C ASN A 95 6.66 8.85 9.91
N TRP A 96 6.20 9.44 8.80
CA TRP A 96 7.04 9.64 7.61
C TRP A 96 8.15 10.65 7.89
N GLN A 97 9.40 10.16 7.92
CA GLN A 97 10.60 10.99 8.07
C GLN A 97 11.27 11.31 6.73
N PHE A 98 10.92 10.57 5.66
CA PHE A 98 11.42 10.84 4.32
C PHE A 98 10.68 12.03 3.70
N THR A 99 11.41 13.11 3.41
CA THR A 99 10.82 14.36 2.94
C THR A 99 10.87 14.50 1.41
N ASN A 100 10.13 15.46 0.87
CA ASN A 100 10.24 15.83 -0.54
C ASN A 100 11.66 16.30 -0.90
N GLN A 101 12.40 16.90 0.04
CA GLN A 101 13.78 17.32 -0.20
C GLN A 101 14.70 16.11 -0.34
N ASP A 102 14.53 15.10 0.52
CA ASP A 102 15.26 13.83 0.42
C ASP A 102 14.93 13.11 -0.89
N ALA A 103 13.66 13.14 -1.31
CA ALA A 103 13.20 12.56 -2.57
C ALA A 103 13.92 13.18 -3.78
N ARG A 104 14.11 14.50 -3.82
CA ARG A 104 14.83 15.18 -4.92
C ARG A 104 16.28 14.71 -5.07
N ILE A 105 16.90 14.31 -3.97
CA ILE A 105 18.29 13.81 -3.96
C ILE A 105 18.31 12.30 -4.27
N LYS A 106 17.61 11.48 -3.47
CA LYS A 106 17.64 10.01 -3.60
C LYS A 106 16.98 9.50 -4.87
N LEU A 107 15.92 10.16 -5.33
CA LEU A 107 15.14 9.76 -6.51
C LEU A 107 15.42 10.68 -7.70
N LYS A 108 16.58 11.36 -7.75
CA LYS A 108 16.96 12.31 -8.81
C LYS A 108 16.69 11.79 -10.22
N ARG A 109 16.93 10.49 -10.47
CA ARG A 109 16.71 9.84 -11.78
C ARG A 109 15.25 9.82 -12.23
N LEU A 110 14.29 9.96 -11.31
CA LEU A 110 12.85 9.97 -11.61
C LEU A 110 12.32 11.37 -11.91
N TYR A 111 13.09 12.41 -11.59
CA TYR A 111 12.70 13.78 -11.91
C TYR A 111 12.99 14.07 -13.39
N PRO A 112 12.09 14.77 -14.10
CA PRO A 112 12.34 15.20 -15.46
C PRO A 112 13.65 15.99 -15.54
N SER A 113 14.56 15.59 -16.42
CA SER A 113 15.66 16.44 -16.82
C SER A 113 15.09 17.55 -17.68
N ILE A 114 15.18 18.80 -17.21
CA ILE A 114 14.94 19.95 -18.09
C ILE A 114 16.14 19.96 -19.05
N LEU A 115 15.98 19.35 -20.22
CA LEU A 115 16.88 19.55 -21.34
C LEU A 115 16.60 20.98 -21.82
N SER A 116 17.50 21.90 -21.50
CA SER A 116 17.61 23.20 -22.16
C SER A 116 18.29 23.03 -23.52
#